data_AF-A0A512JPK7-F1
#
_entry.id   AF-A0A512JPK7-F1
#
_cell.length_a   1.000
_cell.length_b   1.000
_cell.length_c   1.000
_cell.angle_alpha   90.00
_cell.angle_beta   90.00
_cell.angle_gamma   90.00
#
_symmetry.space_group_name_H-M   'P 1'
#
loop_
_entity.id
_entity.type
_entity.pdbx_description
1 polymer ?
#
loop_
_entity_poly.entity_id
_entity_poly.type
_entity_poly.pdbx_seq_one_letter_code
_entity_poly.pdbx_strand_id
1 'polypeptide(L)'
;MQLLRIAQGGAAEDDPMRSYNLFRLKSGEGLCCAVPESHVVPRFVNGNRWSFSGKIEEHSTRTPGFDGRVAATSVRFNGFYLFQSFDRPLP
;
A
#
# COMPACT_ATOMS: atom_id res chain seq x y z
N MET A 1 5.88 -12.86 25.87
CA MET A 1 5.76 -11.56 25.19
C MET A 1 6.97 -11.39 24.28
N GLN A 2 6.84 -11.76 23.01
CA GLN A 2 7.98 -11.80 22.09
C GLN A 2 8.22 -10.42 21.48
N LEU A 3 9.39 -9.89 21.80
CA LEU A 3 9.96 -8.61 21.42
C LEU A 3 9.95 -8.42 19.90
N LEU A 4 9.29 -7.35 19.43
CA LEU A 4 9.26 -6.90 18.04
C LEU A 4 10.70 -6.53 17.62
N ARG A 5 11.39 -7.44 16.93
CA ARG A 5 12.65 -7.10 16.25
C ARG A 5 12.31 -6.25 15.05
N ILE A 6 12.52 -4.94 15.22
CA ILE A 6 12.55 -3.96 14.14
C ILE A 6 13.65 -4.43 13.19
N ALA A 7 13.25 -5.09 12.10
CA ALA A 7 14.18 -5.57 11.09
C ALA A 7 14.85 -4.36 10.46
N GLN A 8 16.17 -4.38 10.54
CA GLN A 8 17.09 -3.35 10.10
C GLN A 8 16.88 -3.05 8.61
N GLY A 9 16.85 -1.76 8.27
CA GLY A 9 16.98 -1.30 6.89
C GLY A 9 18.34 -1.69 6.35
N GLY A 10 18.38 -2.81 5.63
CA GLY A 10 19.48 -3.17 4.75
C GLY A 10 19.44 -2.25 3.53
N ALA A 11 20.60 -1.70 3.19
CA ALA A 11 20.81 -0.85 2.03
C ALA A 11 20.36 -1.55 0.74
N ALA A 12 19.91 -0.74 -0.21
CA ALA A 12 19.56 -1.04 -1.59
C ALA A 12 20.41 -2.17 -2.19
N GLU A 13 19.90 -3.39 -2.11
CA GLU A 13 20.14 -4.40 -3.13
C GLU A 13 18.99 -4.25 -4.10
N ASP A 14 19.27 -4.34 -5.40
CA ASP A 14 18.35 -4.26 -6.55
C ASP A 14 17.06 -5.08 -6.32
N ASP A 15 16.15 -4.54 -5.50
CA ASP A 15 14.85 -5.09 -5.23
C ASP A 15 14.01 -4.59 -6.41
N PRO A 16 13.56 -5.51 -7.30
CA PRO A 16 12.90 -5.10 -8.53
C PRO A 16 11.75 -4.19 -8.15
N MET A 17 11.76 -2.96 -8.69
CA MET A 17 10.78 -1.89 -8.44
C MET A 17 9.43 -2.51 -8.06
N ARG A 18 9.07 -2.46 -6.78
CA ARG A 18 7.82 -3.09 -6.33
C ARG A 18 6.67 -2.23 -6.79
N SER A 19 5.95 -2.72 -7.79
CA SER A 19 4.69 -2.15 -8.22
C SER A 19 3.54 -2.67 -7.37
N TYR A 20 2.66 -1.76 -6.95
CA TYR A 20 1.50 -2.04 -6.14
C TYR A 20 0.22 -1.67 -6.90
N ASN A 21 -0.72 -2.60 -6.95
CA ASN A 21 -2.10 -2.35 -7.33
C ASN A 21 -2.81 -1.58 -6.22
N LEU A 22 -3.28 -0.38 -6.54
CA LEU A 22 -3.97 0.50 -5.61
C LEU A 22 -5.48 0.34 -5.75
N PHE A 23 -6.15 0.06 -4.64
CA PHE A 23 -7.60 0.01 -4.53
C PHE A 23 -8.07 1.10 -3.56
N ARG A 24 -9.03 1.93 -3.96
CA ARG A 24 -9.62 2.98 -3.12
C ARG A 24 -11.02 2.56 -2.68
N LEU A 25 -11.33 2.78 -1.40
CA LEU A 25 -12.65 2.55 -0.83
C LEU A 25 -13.62 3.63 -1.33
N LYS A 26 -14.80 3.22 -1.79
CA LYS A 26 -15.82 4.12 -2.33
C LYS A 26 -16.55 4.94 -1.25
N SER A 27 -16.36 4.66 0.04
CA SER A 27 -17.12 5.27 1.16
C SER A 27 -16.76 6.73 1.48
N GLY A 28 -15.89 7.37 0.69
CA GLY A 28 -15.50 8.78 0.88
C GLY A 28 -14.45 9.03 1.96
N GLU A 29 -14.06 8.01 2.72
CA GLU A 29 -13.05 8.12 3.79
C GLU A 29 -11.60 8.20 3.29
N GLY A 30 -11.39 8.19 1.97
CA GLY A 30 -10.04 8.24 1.38
C GLY A 30 -9.18 6.99 1.65
N LEU A 31 -9.77 5.92 2.20
CA LEU A 31 -9.03 4.70 2.53
C LEU A 31 -8.56 4.00 1.26
N CYS A 32 -7.28 3.66 1.22
CA CYS A 32 -6.60 3.01 0.11
C CYS A 32 -5.92 1.72 0.57
N CYS A 33 -5.91 0.73 -0.31
CA CYS A 33 -5.25 -0.56 -0.13
C CYS A 33 -4.28 -0.78 -1.28
N ALA A 34 -2.99 -0.84 -0.96
CA ALA A 34 -1.92 -1.18 -1.90
C ALA A 34 -1.58 -2.67 -1.75
N VAL A 35 -1.67 -3.40 -2.86
CA VAL A 35 -1.36 -4.84 -2.94
C VAL A 35 -0.25 -5.02 -3.97
N PRO A 36 0.89 -5.66 -3.64
CA PRO A 36 1.92 -5.94 -4.64
C PRO A 36 1.36 -6.72 -5.82
N GLU A 37 1.86 -6.49 -7.03
CA GLU A 37 1.41 -7.25 -8.21
C GLU A 37 1.68 -8.76 -8.10
N SER A 38 2.72 -9.13 -7.36
CA SER A 38 3.08 -10.51 -7.08
C SER A 38 2.15 -11.20 -6.07
N HIS A 39 1.23 -10.46 -5.45
CA HIS A 39 0.38 -10.95 -4.37
C HIS A 39 -1.10 -11.03 -4.79
N VAL A 40 -1.80 -12.00 -4.20
CA VAL A 40 -3.25 -12.15 -4.38
C VAL A 40 -3.99 -11.00 -3.71
N VAL A 41 -4.99 -10.44 -4.41
CA VAL A 41 -5.83 -9.39 -3.86
C VAL A 41 -6.62 -9.94 -2.66
N PRO A 42 -6.55 -9.31 -1.47
CA PRO A 42 -7.27 -9.79 -0.30
C PRO A 42 -8.78 -9.83 -0.53
N ARG A 43 -9.46 -10.85 0.02
CA ARG A 43 -10.91 -11.08 -0.20
C ARG A 43 -11.80 -9.91 0.27
N PHE A 44 -11.33 -9.09 1.20
CA PHE A 44 -12.07 -7.91 1.65
C PHE A 44 -12.06 -6.77 0.61
N VAL A 45 -11.08 -6.75 -0.30
CA VAL A 45 -10.98 -5.84 -1.44
C VAL A 45 -11.86 -6.37 -2.57
N ASN A 46 -13.18 -6.21 -2.41
CA ASN A 46 -14.16 -6.60 -3.40
C ASN A 46 -14.58 -5.41 -4.28
N GLY A 47 -14.97 -5.68 -5.53
CA GLY A 47 -15.38 -4.65 -6.50
C GLY A 47 -16.64 -3.85 -6.11
N ASN A 48 -17.40 -4.30 -5.11
CA ASN A 48 -18.57 -3.59 -4.62
C ASN A 48 -18.15 -2.35 -3.82
N ARG A 49 -17.24 -2.53 -2.86
CA ARG A 49 -16.78 -1.46 -1.95
C ARG A 49 -15.50 -0.77 -2.40
N TRP A 50 -14.65 -1.47 -3.15
CA TRP A 50 -13.36 -0.96 -3.59
C TRP A 50 -13.36 -0.74 -5.10
N SER A 51 -12.65 0.29 -5.52
CA SER A 51 -12.36 0.59 -6.93
C SER A 51 -10.87 0.47 -7.16
N PHE A 52 -10.46 -0.18 -8.24
CA PHE A 52 -9.07 -0.13 -8.68
C PHE A 52 -8.75 1.29 -9.17
N SER A 53 -7.78 1.95 -8.53
CA SER A 53 -7.37 3.33 -8.83
C SER A 53 -6.10 3.40 -9.69
N GLY A 54 -5.47 2.26 -9.98
CA GLY A 54 -4.29 2.18 -10.81
C GLY A 54 -3.13 1.47 -10.11
N LYS A 55 -1.93 1.67 -10.64
CA LYS A 55 -0.69 1.09 -10.14
C LYS A 55 0.23 2.19 -9.64
N ILE A 56 0.94 1.91 -8.55
CA ILE A 56 1.93 2.81 -7.98
C ILE A 56 3.24 2.07 -7.81
N GLU A 57 4.33 2.73 -8.20
CA GLU A 57 5.67 2.25 -7.89
C GLU A 57 6.03 2.60 -6.44
N GLU A 58 6.86 1.79 -5.80
CA GLU A 58 7.33 2.01 -4.43
C GLU A 58 7.91 3.42 -4.19
N HIS A 59 8.57 3.98 -5.20
CA HIS A 59 9.18 5.32 -5.15
C HIS A 59 8.27 6.43 -5.70
N SER A 60 6.99 6.13 -5.97
CA SER A 60 6.06 7.12 -6.51
C SER A 60 5.69 8.15 -5.45
N THR A 61 6.21 9.37 -5.58
CA THR A 61 5.84 10.54 -4.77
C THR A 61 4.44 11.08 -5.11
N ARG A 62 3.78 10.52 -6.14
CA ARG A 62 2.52 11.03 -6.68
C ARG A 62 1.29 10.63 -5.87
N THR A 63 1.43 9.75 -4.87
CA THR A 63 0.29 9.24 -4.08
C THR A 63 0.35 9.77 -2.64
N PRO A 64 -0.39 10.84 -2.31
CA PRO A 64 -0.44 11.37 -0.94
C PRO A 64 -0.87 10.29 0.06
N GLY A 65 -0.08 10.11 1.12
CA GLY A 65 -0.30 9.12 2.17
C GLY A 65 0.36 7.76 1.94
N PHE A 66 0.99 7.53 0.79
CA PHE A 66 1.76 6.31 0.53
C PHE A 66 3.21 6.47 1.00
N ASP A 67 3.67 5.58 1.89
CA ASP A 67 5.09 5.44 2.26
C ASP A 67 5.57 4.04 1.86
N GLY A 68 6.47 3.99 0.87
CA GLY A 68 7.02 2.73 0.36
C GLY A 68 7.68 1.85 1.42
N ARG A 69 8.34 2.44 2.43
CA ARG A 69 8.98 1.66 3.51
C ARG A 69 7.96 1.02 4.43
N VAL A 70 6.88 1.74 4.73
CA VAL A 70 5.76 1.21 5.52
C VAL A 70 4.98 0.18 4.71
N ALA A 71 4.84 0.39 3.40
CA ALA A 71 4.23 -0.57 2.48
C ALA A 71 5.03 -1.88 2.44
N ALA A 72 6.34 -1.82 2.23
CA ALA A 72 7.22 -2.98 2.22
C ALA A 72 7.14 -3.75 3.54
N THR A 73 7.12 -3.05 4.67
CA THR A 73 6.97 -3.67 5.99
C THR A 73 5.59 -4.32 6.14
N SER A 74 4.51 -3.59 5.84
CA SER A 74 3.14 -4.07 5.98
C SER A 74 2.87 -5.27 5.08
N VAL A 75 3.37 -5.26 3.85
CA VAL A 75 3.26 -6.38 2.92
C VAL A 75 3.99 -7.61 3.42
N ARG A 76 5.19 -7.46 4.00
CA ARG A 76 5.91 -8.60 4.57
C ARG A 76 5.15 -9.29 5.71
N PHE A 77 4.33 -8.57 6.47
CA PHE A 77 3.57 -9.13 7.59
C PHE A 77 2.13 -9.52 7.22
N ASN A 78 1.46 -8.74 6.38
CA ASN A 78 0.03 -8.85 6.10
C ASN A 78 -0.29 -9.25 4.65
N GLY A 79 0.67 -9.12 3.74
CA GLY A 79 0.48 -9.29 2.29
C GLY A 79 -0.13 -8.08 1.57
N PHE A 80 -0.48 -7.01 2.29
CA PHE A 80 -1.04 -5.78 1.75
C PHE A 80 -0.70 -4.57 2.65
N TYR A 81 -0.93 -3.36 2.15
CA TYR A 81 -0.76 -2.12 2.90
C TYR A 81 -2.03 -1.26 2.85
N LEU A 82 -2.58 -0.92 4.02
CA LEU A 82 -3.71 -0.01 4.16
C LEU A 82 -3.25 1.36 4.64
N PHE A 83 -3.70 2.41 3.98
CA PHE A 83 -3.41 3.78 4.37
C PHE A 83 -4.58 4.70 3.99
N GLN A 84 -4.72 5.82 4.69
CA GLN A 84 -5.67 6.86 4.30
C GLN A 84 -4.94 7.85 3.38
N SER A 85 -5.49 8.05 2.18
CA SER A 85 -5.04 9.09 1.27
C SER A 85 -5.81 10.35 1.58
N PHE A 86 -5.10 11.38 2.05
CA PHE A 86 -5.66 12.72 2.24
C PHE A 86 -5.60 13.49 0.93
N ASP A 87 -6.36 13.01 -0.04
CA ASP A 87 -6.67 13.80 -1.23
C ASP A 87 -7.70 14.84 -0.80
N ARG A 88 -7.24 15.92 -0.16
CA ARG A 88 -8.11 17.04 0.18
C ARG A 88 -8.56 17.65 -1.16
N PRO A 89 -9.87 17.63 -1.51
CA PRO A 89 -10.32 18.53 -2.55
C PRO A 89 -10.03 19.92 -2.01
N LEU A 90 -9.13 20.66 -2.66
CA LEU A 90 -9.01 22.09 -2.40
C LEU A 90 -10.42 22.69 -2.58
N PRO A 91 -10.87 23.56 -1.65
CA PRO A 91 -12.17 24.22 -1.75
C PRO A 91 -12.29 25.09 -3.00
#